data_AF-A0ABC9DUA5-F1
#
_entry.id   AF-A0ABC9DUA5-F1
#
_cell.length_a   1.000
_cell.length_b   1.000
_cell.length_c   1.000
_cell.angle_alpha   90.00
_cell.angle_beta   90.00
_cell.angle_gamma   90.00
#
_symmetry.space_group_name_H-M   'P 1'
#
loop_
_entity.id
_entity.type
_entity.pdbx_description
1 polymer ?
#
loop_
_entity_poly.entity_id
_entity_poly.type
_entity_poly.pdbx_seq_one_letter_code
_entity_poly.pdbx_strand_id
1 'polypeptide(L)'
;MDDDASRGRNNGSDDPTIMAAAAATMVEEVLLDRYVMFEDELSMVIQERGGTPESLTVEFVEEEIFASGLRPDEMRAAVQIAMEQVMLRYRADIEAPADAILRQRKASRPSAVKKVPIIAGHDAALYREALDGIEPHLRRVAEPPEMTTLTLRVSWPGDSTWRNFPASAFIAGADGDVLALYVGPCRPGLAASPGFYLVYDARANSVAVVPPLLPRAVTTFSHCCIGTGVGVLRLRRGNDGGFALVELLPRQDTQGRISTAATLFTWRSSGPDAGRWVQTETAPLPLPVEPPYEDDEDPPGYCFCADTAFAAGDNCLCWADLLQGMLVCDHVLADDRPEFRFVPLPPGCSVVDPDAEGRRGLPDQYRSMCCVERREVDDDDNREQRPQHTIKFVTMVGGDGRPINEVEFVTWTLDEPRDPRSEWKRGAGSMTLGDIWADPTYKDELGLPPLPATHPVLSTVRDDVVYLELVDDGGGVIGGRCCMLTVDLARRRVLSGCKFPPGSTTFPLPDVFATRLHHACISTPQQEVGSNFIAGFGP
;
A
#
# COMPACT_ATOMS: atom_id res chain seq x y z
N MET A 1 13.13 -63.57 -37.59
CA MET A 1 11.71 -63.22 -37.40
C MET A 1 11.45 -63.31 -35.90
N ASP A 2 12.24 -62.61 -35.08
CA ASP A 2 12.26 -61.13 -34.84
C ASP A 2 10.98 -60.77 -34.08
N ASP A 3 10.92 -60.09 -32.93
CA ASP A 3 11.83 -59.42 -31.99
C ASP A 3 11.11 -59.50 -30.61
N ASP A 4 11.75 -59.69 -29.46
CA ASP A 4 12.46 -58.74 -28.59
C ASP A 4 11.64 -57.60 -27.95
N ALA A 5 12.03 -57.29 -26.71
CA ALA A 5 11.34 -56.62 -25.62
C ALA A 5 11.06 -55.12 -25.78
N SER A 6 10.13 -54.58 -24.97
CA SER A 6 10.44 -53.43 -24.10
C SER A 6 9.35 -53.08 -23.07
N ARG A 7 9.82 -52.95 -21.83
CA ARG A 7 9.17 -52.34 -20.67
C ARG A 7 8.93 -50.85 -20.92
N GLY A 8 7.68 -50.40 -20.80
CA GLY A 8 7.37 -49.00 -20.54
C GLY A 8 7.44 -48.71 -19.04
N ARG A 9 8.58 -48.19 -18.57
CA ARG A 9 8.69 -47.53 -17.26
C ARG A 9 7.99 -46.17 -17.35
N ASN A 10 6.99 -45.95 -16.50
CA ASN A 10 6.59 -44.61 -16.10
C ASN A 10 7.76 -43.95 -15.36
N ASN A 11 8.51 -43.11 -16.06
CA ASN A 11 9.34 -42.10 -15.41
C ASN A 11 8.46 -40.87 -15.22
N GLY A 12 7.98 -40.66 -13.99
CA GLY A 12 7.64 -39.31 -13.54
C GLY A 12 8.92 -38.49 -13.62
N SER A 13 8.94 -37.50 -14.50
CA SER A 13 10.06 -36.57 -14.60
C SER A 13 9.99 -35.63 -13.41
N ASP A 14 10.66 -36.00 -12.32
CA ASP A 14 11.14 -35.07 -11.29
C ASP A 14 12.27 -34.22 -11.88
N ASP A 15 11.96 -33.45 -12.93
CA ASP A 15 12.92 -32.50 -13.50
C ASP A 15 12.88 -31.23 -12.63
N PRO A 16 13.94 -30.94 -11.86
CA PRO A 16 13.98 -29.77 -10.98
C PRO A 16 13.82 -28.46 -11.75
N THR A 17 14.09 -28.46 -13.07
CA THR A 17 13.90 -27.30 -13.95
C THR A 17 12.41 -27.02 -14.20
N ILE A 18 11.60 -28.07 -14.35
CA ILE A 18 10.15 -27.97 -14.54
C ILE A 18 9.48 -27.56 -13.22
N MET A 19 9.93 -28.11 -12.08
CA MET A 19 9.43 -27.70 -10.76
C MET A 19 9.82 -26.27 -10.40
N ALA A 20 11.05 -25.82 -10.73
CA ALA A 20 11.46 -24.43 -10.53
C ALA A 20 10.70 -23.44 -11.44
N ALA A 21 10.42 -23.83 -12.68
CA ALA A 21 9.57 -23.04 -13.59
C ALA A 21 8.12 -22.99 -13.13
N ALA A 22 7.56 -24.11 -12.64
CA ALA A 22 6.21 -24.16 -12.06
C ALA A 22 6.10 -23.32 -10.77
N ALA A 23 7.10 -23.41 -9.87
CA ALA A 23 7.18 -22.58 -8.68
C ALA A 23 7.34 -21.08 -9.02
N ALA A 24 8.06 -20.73 -10.10
CA ALA A 24 8.14 -19.34 -10.57
C ALA A 24 6.81 -18.78 -11.10
N THR A 25 5.85 -19.65 -11.46
CA THR A 25 4.51 -19.27 -11.93
C THR A 25 3.43 -19.27 -10.85
N MET A 26 3.70 -19.85 -9.68
CA MET A 26 2.75 -19.80 -8.56
C MET A 26 2.66 -18.39 -7.99
N VAL A 27 1.44 -17.94 -7.77
CA VAL A 27 1.11 -16.62 -7.23
C VAL A 27 0.39 -16.87 -5.93
N GLU A 28 0.91 -16.29 -4.85
CA GLU A 28 0.33 -16.41 -3.52
C GLU A 28 -0.27 -15.08 -3.09
N GLU A 29 -1.42 -15.17 -2.43
CA GLU A 29 -2.02 -14.03 -1.76
C GLU A 29 -1.22 -13.70 -0.51
N VAL A 30 -1.02 -12.41 -0.28
CA VAL A 30 -0.40 -11.88 0.93
C VAL A 30 -1.22 -10.72 1.48
N LEU A 31 -1.16 -10.55 2.80
CA LEU A 31 -1.64 -9.33 3.48
C LEU A 31 -0.46 -8.42 3.75
N LEU A 32 -0.52 -7.18 3.27
CA LEU A 32 0.52 -6.18 3.48
C LEU A 32 -0.01 -5.06 4.38
N ASP A 33 0.83 -4.63 5.32
CA ASP A 33 0.64 -3.35 5.99
C ASP A 33 1.01 -2.21 5.03
N ARG A 34 0.11 -1.26 4.82
CA ARG A 34 0.35 -0.10 3.98
C ARG A 34 1.40 0.82 4.58
N TYR A 35 1.59 0.82 5.90
CA TYR A 35 2.66 1.60 6.54
C TYR A 35 4.00 0.86 6.41
N VAL A 36 4.89 1.44 5.61
CA VAL A 36 6.20 0.88 5.31
C VAL A 36 7.25 1.63 6.10
N MET A 37 7.89 0.93 7.04
CA MET A 37 8.91 1.50 7.92
C MET A 37 10.24 1.66 7.21
N PHE A 38 11.00 2.71 7.60
CA PHE A 38 12.36 2.90 7.15
C PHE A 38 13.35 2.27 8.11
N GLU A 39 14.35 1.60 7.55
CA GLU A 39 15.54 1.16 8.26
C GLU A 39 16.69 2.05 7.87
N ASP A 40 17.02 3.00 8.74
CA ASP A 40 18.12 3.92 8.50
C ASP A 40 19.47 3.26 8.77
N GLU A 41 20.16 2.90 7.69
CA GLU A 41 21.46 2.25 7.74
C GLU A 41 22.55 3.14 8.32
N LEU A 42 22.43 4.47 8.21
CA LEU A 42 23.37 5.38 8.87
C LEU A 42 23.17 5.35 10.39
N SER A 43 21.92 5.42 10.85
CA SER A 43 21.58 5.29 12.26
C SER A 43 22.07 3.96 12.85
N MET A 44 21.95 2.85 12.09
CA MET A 44 22.51 1.56 12.49
C MET A 44 24.04 1.62 12.65
N VAL A 45 24.76 2.22 11.70
CA VAL A 45 26.22 2.37 11.81
C VAL A 45 26.61 3.29 12.97
N ILE A 46 25.86 4.37 13.22
CA ILE A 46 26.07 5.24 14.38
C ILE A 46 25.91 4.44 15.68
N GLN A 47 24.88 3.60 15.77
CA GLN A 47 24.64 2.75 16.93
C GLN A 47 25.76 1.72 17.12
N GLU A 48 26.24 1.08 16.04
CA GLU A 48 27.40 0.17 16.08
C GLU A 48 28.68 0.86 16.59
N ARG A 49 28.82 2.17 16.37
CA ARG A 49 29.96 2.99 16.82
C ARG A 49 29.84 3.50 18.27
N GLY A 50 28.79 3.10 18.98
CA GLY A 50 28.53 3.52 20.36
C GLY A 50 27.44 4.57 20.52
N GLY A 51 26.71 4.90 19.45
CA GLY A 51 25.58 5.83 19.48
C GLY A 51 25.97 7.31 19.60
N THR A 52 24.98 8.14 19.91
CA THR A 52 25.17 9.58 20.13
C THR A 52 25.58 9.84 21.58
N PRO A 53 26.74 10.49 21.84
CA PRO A 53 27.11 10.91 23.19
C PRO A 53 26.08 11.88 23.80
N GLU A 54 25.81 11.79 25.10
CA GLU A 54 24.85 12.66 25.79
C GLU A 54 25.12 14.15 25.55
N SER A 55 26.40 14.56 25.52
CA SER A 55 26.81 15.95 25.27
C SER A 55 26.47 16.50 23.88
N LEU A 56 25.97 15.66 22.97
CA LEU A 56 25.51 16.02 21.64
C LEU A 56 24.00 15.79 21.45
N THR A 57 23.26 15.52 22.52
CA THR A 57 21.80 15.41 22.50
C THR A 57 21.13 16.77 22.68
N VAL A 58 19.94 16.95 22.11
CA VAL A 58 19.17 18.20 22.23
C VAL A 58 18.79 18.43 23.68
N GLU A 59 18.37 17.38 24.37
CA GLU A 59 17.92 17.41 25.76
C GLU A 59 19.02 17.92 26.70
N PHE A 60 20.25 17.40 26.58
CA PHE A 60 21.37 17.84 27.41
C PHE A 60 21.72 19.32 27.18
N VAL A 61 21.70 19.76 25.92
CA VAL A 61 22.04 21.14 25.54
C VAL A 61 20.98 22.11 26.04
N GLU A 62 19.70 21.75 25.93
CA GLU A 62 18.62 22.52 26.50
C GLU A 62 18.75 22.62 28.03
N GLU A 63 19.02 21.51 28.72
CA GLU A 63 19.22 21.49 30.18
C GLU A 63 20.36 22.41 30.64
N GLU A 64 21.53 22.40 30.00
CA GLU A 64 22.64 23.29 30.34
C GLU A 64 22.28 24.78 30.17
N ILE A 65 21.54 25.10 29.11
CA ILE A 65 21.16 26.48 28.80
C ILE A 65 20.07 26.96 29.77
N PHE A 66 19.08 26.11 30.09
CA PHE A 66 18.08 26.42 31.11
C PHE A 66 18.70 26.60 32.50
N ALA A 67 19.74 25.83 32.83
CA ALA A 67 20.48 25.97 34.09
C ALA A 67 21.32 27.27 34.18
N SER A 68 21.55 27.95 33.06
CA SER A 68 22.43 29.14 32.98
C SER A 68 21.78 30.45 33.47
N GLY A 69 20.49 30.44 33.84
CA GLY A 69 19.82 31.59 34.46
C GLY A 69 19.65 32.82 33.55
N LEU A 70 19.67 32.63 32.23
CA LEU A 70 19.56 33.68 31.22
C LEU A 70 18.16 34.31 31.19
N ARG A 71 18.06 35.56 30.71
CA ARG A 71 16.75 36.19 30.45
C ARG A 71 16.07 35.52 29.25
N PRO A 72 14.73 35.54 29.13
CA PRO A 72 14.01 34.80 28.09
C PRO A 72 14.44 35.07 26.63
N ASP A 73 14.81 36.31 26.31
CA ASP A 73 15.26 36.67 24.95
C ASP A 73 16.70 36.23 24.67
N GLU A 74 17.55 36.24 25.70
CA GLU A 74 18.93 35.72 25.65
C GLU A 74 18.93 34.19 25.61
N MET A 75 17.99 33.56 26.30
CA MET A 75 17.78 32.11 26.31
C MET A 75 17.48 31.59 24.90
N ARG A 76 16.52 32.22 24.19
CA ARG A 76 16.19 31.82 22.80
C ARG A 76 17.37 31.93 21.86
N ALA A 77 18.12 33.03 21.93
CA ALA A 77 19.31 33.21 21.11
C ALA A 77 20.41 32.20 21.47
N ALA A 78 20.61 31.91 22.76
CA ALA A 78 21.58 30.93 23.22
C ALA A 78 21.22 29.51 22.79
N VAL A 79 19.94 29.11 22.91
CA VAL A 79 19.44 27.82 22.40
C VAL A 79 19.71 27.68 20.92
N GLN A 80 19.35 28.69 20.11
CA GLN A 80 19.58 28.64 18.66
C GLN A 80 21.07 28.44 18.31
N ILE A 81 21.96 29.23 18.91
CA ILE A 81 23.41 29.14 18.65
C ILE A 81 23.97 27.79 19.11
N ALA A 82 23.56 27.31 20.28
CA ALA A 82 24.02 26.05 20.82
C ALA A 82 23.51 24.85 19.99
N MET A 83 22.25 24.86 19.55
CA MET A 83 21.70 23.84 18.65
C MET A 83 22.48 23.80 17.33
N GLU A 84 22.79 24.96 16.73
CA GLU A 84 23.61 25.01 15.51
C GLU A 84 25.02 24.43 15.73
N GLN A 85 25.68 24.78 16.84
CA GLN A 85 27.00 24.24 17.18
C GLN A 85 26.98 22.73 17.43
N VAL A 86 25.95 22.24 18.13
CA VAL A 86 25.77 20.82 18.44
C VAL A 86 25.49 20.04 17.17
N MET A 87 24.63 20.53 16.28
CA MET A 87 24.39 19.90 14.97
C MET A 87 25.67 19.84 14.12
N LEU A 88 26.49 20.90 14.11
CA LEU A 88 27.76 20.89 13.38
C LEU A 88 28.74 19.84 13.94
N ARG A 89 28.85 19.74 15.27
CA ARG A 89 29.69 18.73 15.94
C ARG A 89 29.16 17.31 15.71
N TYR A 90 27.85 17.12 15.82
CA TYR A 90 27.19 15.85 15.54
C TYR A 90 27.50 15.37 14.12
N ARG A 91 27.35 16.25 13.12
CA ARG A 91 27.70 15.96 11.72
C ARG A 91 29.16 15.58 11.55
N ALA A 92 30.07 16.33 12.17
CA ALA A 92 31.51 16.11 12.00
C ALA A 92 32.02 14.85 12.72
N ASP A 93 31.60 14.64 13.97
CA ASP A 93 32.15 13.63 14.87
C ASP A 93 31.40 12.29 14.78
N ILE A 94 30.09 12.33 14.48
CA ILE A 94 29.20 11.17 14.48
C ILE A 94 28.79 10.75 13.07
N GLU A 95 28.12 11.62 12.30
CA GLU A 95 27.58 11.25 10.98
C GLU A 95 28.68 11.02 9.95
N ALA A 96 29.61 11.96 9.76
CA ALA A 96 30.60 11.88 8.68
C ALA A 96 31.47 10.60 8.70
N PRO A 97 31.96 10.11 9.86
CA PRO A 97 32.68 8.84 9.89
C PRO A 97 31.75 7.62 9.71
N ALA A 98 30.50 7.69 10.18
CA ALA A 98 29.51 6.64 9.96
C ALA A 98 29.13 6.53 8.46
N ASP A 99 28.95 7.66 7.79
CA ASP A 99 28.74 7.76 6.35
C ASP A 99 29.92 7.19 5.57
N ALA A 100 31.15 7.43 6.00
CA ALA A 100 32.34 6.87 5.34
C ALA A 100 32.35 5.34 5.40
N ILE A 101 31.97 4.76 6.54
CA ILE A 101 31.81 3.31 6.70
C ILE A 101 30.67 2.78 5.84
N LEU A 102 29.51 3.44 5.85
CA LEU A 102 28.35 3.03 5.06
C LEU A 102 28.67 3.05 3.56
N ARG A 103 29.34 4.10 3.07
CA ARG A 103 29.83 4.21 1.69
C ARG A 103 30.77 3.06 1.33
N GLN A 104 31.70 2.71 2.22
CA GLN A 104 32.59 1.56 2.01
C GLN A 104 31.80 0.24 1.93
N ARG A 105 30.81 0.04 2.82
CA ARG A 105 29.93 -1.15 2.81
C ARG A 105 29.16 -1.27 1.51
N LYS A 106 28.48 -0.21 1.07
CA LYS A 106 27.73 -0.18 -0.20
C LYS A 106 28.61 -0.37 -1.43
N ALA A 107 29.85 0.13 -1.41
CA ALA A 107 30.81 -0.13 -2.49
C ALA A 107 31.24 -1.62 -2.55
N SER A 108 31.36 -2.28 -1.40
CA SER A 108 31.72 -3.70 -1.31
C SER A 108 30.56 -4.66 -1.59
N ARG A 109 29.33 -4.20 -1.36
CA ARG A 109 28.08 -4.97 -1.51
C ARG A 109 27.08 -4.11 -2.28
N PRO A 110 27.15 -4.13 -3.62
CA PRO A 110 26.22 -3.36 -4.44
C PRO A 110 24.79 -3.85 -4.23
N SER A 111 23.83 -2.97 -4.51
CA SER A 111 22.41 -3.26 -4.34
C SER A 111 21.99 -4.52 -5.11
N ALA A 112 21.28 -5.42 -4.42
CA ALA A 112 20.65 -6.57 -5.07
C ALA A 112 19.37 -6.17 -5.84
N VAL A 113 18.84 -4.98 -5.56
CA VAL A 113 17.63 -4.45 -6.20
C VAL A 113 18.02 -3.70 -7.47
N LYS A 114 17.42 -4.07 -8.59
CA LYS A 114 17.64 -3.39 -9.87
C LYS A 114 17.07 -1.97 -9.82
N LYS A 115 17.91 -0.97 -10.03
CA LYS A 115 17.50 0.44 -10.11
C LYS A 115 17.02 0.76 -11.52
N VAL A 116 15.76 1.18 -11.68
CA VAL A 116 15.23 1.64 -12.96
C VAL A 116 15.69 3.08 -13.20
N PRO A 117 16.44 3.36 -14.29
CA PRO A 117 17.06 4.65 -14.49
C PRO A 117 16.02 5.77 -14.67
N ILE A 118 16.32 6.94 -14.12
CA ILE A 118 15.50 8.14 -14.22
C ILE A 118 15.79 8.82 -15.55
N ILE A 119 14.77 8.93 -16.42
CA ILE A 119 14.97 9.12 -17.86
C ILE A 119 15.25 10.58 -18.26
N ALA A 120 14.73 11.61 -17.58
CA ALA A 120 15.16 13.01 -17.72
C ALA A 120 14.39 13.97 -16.78
N GLY A 121 14.95 15.14 -16.48
CA GLY A 121 14.29 16.23 -15.74
C GLY A 121 15.28 17.21 -15.09
N HIS A 122 14.83 18.41 -14.72
CA HIS A 122 15.68 19.40 -14.01
C HIS A 122 16.17 18.89 -12.64
N ASP A 123 15.45 17.94 -12.04
CA ASP A 123 15.76 17.35 -10.72
C ASP A 123 16.28 15.90 -10.83
N ALA A 124 16.73 15.47 -12.00
CA ALA A 124 17.14 14.08 -12.22
C ALA A 124 18.29 13.62 -11.30
N ALA A 125 19.19 14.54 -10.89
CA ALA A 125 20.24 14.23 -9.93
C ALA A 125 19.69 13.99 -8.52
N LEU A 126 18.74 14.82 -8.08
CA LEU A 126 18.09 14.73 -6.78
C LEU A 126 17.34 13.40 -6.61
N TYR A 127 16.53 13.02 -7.60
CA TYR A 127 15.81 11.74 -7.55
C TYR A 127 16.71 10.53 -7.80
N ARG A 128 17.87 10.71 -8.46
CA ARG A 128 18.87 9.63 -8.58
C ARG A 128 19.48 9.31 -7.22
N GLU A 129 19.80 10.32 -6.43
CA GLU A 129 20.23 10.12 -5.04
C GLU A 129 19.15 9.38 -4.21
N ALA A 130 17.88 9.75 -4.39
CA ALA A 130 16.76 9.06 -3.76
C ALA A 130 16.76 7.56 -4.11
N LEU A 131 16.83 7.26 -5.41
CA LEU A 131 16.81 5.91 -5.97
C LEU A 131 18.02 5.07 -5.52
N ASP A 132 19.21 5.66 -5.51
CA ASP A 132 20.44 4.98 -5.14
C ASP A 132 20.44 4.60 -3.65
N GLY A 133 19.86 5.45 -2.80
CA GLY A 133 19.82 5.23 -1.36
C GLY A 133 18.68 4.36 -0.81
N ILE A 134 17.69 3.97 -1.61
CA ILE A 134 16.54 3.14 -1.16
C ILE A 134 16.66 1.68 -1.60
N GLU A 135 16.47 0.74 -0.67
CA GLU A 135 16.34 -0.69 -0.97
C GLU A 135 15.05 -1.26 -0.34
N PRO A 136 14.03 -1.59 -1.15
CA PRO A 136 12.87 -2.32 -0.64
C PRO A 136 13.26 -3.73 -0.22
N HIS A 137 12.76 -4.15 0.93
CA HIS A 137 13.06 -5.43 1.53
C HIS A 137 11.80 -6.08 2.10
N LEU A 138 11.42 -7.23 1.55
CA LEU A 138 10.36 -8.08 2.12
C LEU A 138 10.98 -8.89 3.27
N ARG A 139 10.93 -8.35 4.50
CA ARG A 139 11.52 -8.98 5.70
C ARG A 139 10.93 -10.37 5.98
N ARG A 140 9.63 -10.48 5.81
CA ARG A 140 8.85 -11.69 6.04
C ARG A 140 7.73 -11.71 5.02
N VAL A 141 7.68 -12.76 4.23
CA VAL A 141 6.48 -13.12 3.46
C VAL A 141 5.78 -14.22 4.22
N ALA A 142 4.50 -14.01 4.50
CA ALA A 142 3.69 -14.88 5.32
C ALA A 142 2.36 -15.17 4.63
N GLU A 143 1.83 -16.38 4.87
CA GLU A 143 0.51 -16.78 4.39
C GLU A 143 -0.57 -16.09 5.23
N PRO A 144 -1.65 -15.57 4.59
CA PRO A 144 -2.79 -15.02 5.32
C PRO A 144 -3.36 -16.04 6.33
N PRO A 145 -3.74 -15.60 7.55
CA PRO A 145 -3.95 -14.22 7.98
C PRO A 145 -2.68 -13.49 8.47
N GLU A 146 -1.51 -14.14 8.47
CA GLU A 146 -0.29 -13.46 8.90
C GLU A 146 0.10 -12.35 7.92
N MET A 147 0.64 -11.26 8.46
CA MET A 147 1.08 -10.12 7.64
C MET A 147 2.46 -10.36 7.05
N THR A 148 2.57 -10.01 5.77
CA THR A 148 3.84 -9.79 5.08
C THR A 148 4.34 -8.38 5.40
N THR A 149 5.62 -8.25 5.73
CA THR A 149 6.22 -6.96 6.11
C THR A 149 7.19 -6.50 5.03
N LEU A 150 6.90 -5.33 4.45
CA LEU A 150 7.79 -4.58 3.59
C LEU A 150 8.48 -3.48 4.41
N THR A 151 9.79 -3.33 4.26
CA THR A 151 10.55 -2.20 4.79
C THR A 151 11.35 -1.54 3.68
N LEU A 152 11.67 -0.25 3.85
CA LEU A 152 12.63 0.44 2.98
C LEU A 152 13.92 0.67 3.77
N ARG A 153 15.00 -0.01 3.37
CA ARG A 153 16.33 0.30 3.88
C ARG A 153 16.82 1.58 3.21
N VAL A 154 17.20 2.57 4.00
CA VAL A 154 17.65 3.87 3.52
C VAL A 154 19.11 4.10 3.88
N SER A 155 19.89 4.50 2.89
CA SER A 155 21.35 4.69 2.98
C SER A 155 21.81 6.04 2.44
N TRP A 156 20.91 7.03 2.47
CA TRP A 156 21.22 8.38 2.06
C TRP A 156 22.33 8.99 2.95
N PRO A 157 23.22 9.82 2.41
CA PRO A 157 24.21 10.57 3.19
C PRO A 157 23.56 11.44 4.28
N GLY A 158 24.29 11.77 5.36
CA GLY A 158 23.80 12.62 6.46
C GLY A 158 23.32 14.01 6.02
N ASP A 159 23.95 14.59 4.99
CA ASP A 159 23.58 15.88 4.41
C ASP A 159 22.48 15.79 3.33
N SER A 160 21.98 14.59 3.06
CA SER A 160 20.93 14.38 2.07
C SER A 160 19.62 15.05 2.47
N THR A 161 19.01 15.75 1.53
CA THR A 161 17.67 16.33 1.74
C THR A 161 16.60 15.28 2.06
N TRP A 162 16.81 14.03 1.62
CA TRP A 162 15.88 12.92 1.83
C TRP A 162 15.79 12.45 3.27
N ARG A 163 16.77 12.79 4.12
CA ARG A 163 16.75 12.50 5.55
C ARG A 163 15.84 13.43 6.35
N ASN A 164 15.37 14.53 5.77
CA ASN A 164 14.51 15.50 6.45
C ASN A 164 13.03 15.11 6.46
N PHE A 165 12.66 13.93 5.94
CA PHE A 165 11.28 13.48 5.79
C PHE A 165 10.92 12.40 6.80
N PRO A 166 9.62 12.22 7.12
CA PRO A 166 9.16 11.17 8.03
C PRO A 166 9.73 9.81 7.65
N ALA A 167 10.06 9.00 8.67
CA ALA A 167 10.72 7.71 8.55
C ALA A 167 9.81 6.57 8.01
N SER A 168 8.83 6.91 7.17
CA SER A 168 7.89 5.95 6.63
C SER A 168 7.42 6.31 5.21
N ALA A 169 6.97 5.26 4.52
CA ALA A 169 6.27 5.34 3.25
C ALA A 169 4.88 4.71 3.42
N PHE A 170 3.99 5.00 2.47
CA PHE A 170 2.63 4.47 2.46
C PHE A 170 2.35 3.75 1.15
N ILE A 171 1.96 2.48 1.19
CA ILE A 171 1.52 1.74 -0.01
C ILE A 171 0.17 2.28 -0.43
N ALA A 172 0.14 2.90 -1.60
CA ALA A 172 -1.01 3.60 -2.12
C ALA A 172 -1.88 2.70 -3.04
N GLY A 173 -1.28 1.66 -3.62
CA GLY A 173 -1.97 0.71 -4.49
C GLY A 173 -1.07 -0.42 -4.96
N ALA A 174 -1.69 -1.45 -5.55
CA ALA A 174 -0.98 -2.59 -6.14
C ALA A 174 -1.73 -3.16 -7.36
N ASP A 175 -0.97 -3.76 -8.28
CA ASP A 175 -1.48 -4.69 -9.29
C ASP A 175 -0.59 -5.93 -9.31
N GLY A 176 -0.98 -6.89 -8.47
CA GLY A 176 -0.17 -8.06 -8.15
C GLY A 176 1.13 -7.68 -7.46
N ASP A 177 2.23 -7.99 -8.13
CA ASP A 177 3.61 -7.87 -7.69
C ASP A 177 4.23 -6.48 -7.96
N VAL A 178 3.47 -5.55 -8.54
CA VAL A 178 3.83 -4.13 -8.60
C VAL A 178 3.15 -3.38 -7.47
N LEU A 179 3.97 -2.77 -6.60
CA LEU A 179 3.52 -1.93 -5.50
C LEU A 179 3.84 -0.46 -5.80
N ALA A 180 2.88 0.44 -5.58
CA ALA A 180 3.08 1.88 -5.66
C ALA A 180 3.00 2.50 -4.27
N LEU A 181 4.00 3.30 -3.92
CA LEU A 181 4.14 3.92 -2.61
C LEU A 181 4.32 5.42 -2.71
N TYR A 182 3.76 6.14 -1.74
CA TYR A 182 4.16 7.51 -1.44
C TYR A 182 5.32 7.49 -0.44
N VAL A 183 6.44 8.10 -0.79
CA VAL A 183 7.57 8.31 0.11
C VAL A 183 7.56 9.74 0.62
N GLY A 184 7.57 9.91 1.94
CA GLY A 184 7.46 11.21 2.59
C GLY A 184 6.03 11.80 2.52
N PRO A 185 5.87 13.12 2.75
CA PRO A 185 4.57 13.79 2.71
C PRO A 185 4.03 14.03 1.28
N CYS A 186 4.68 13.45 0.26
CA CYS A 186 4.25 13.54 -1.12
C CYS A 186 2.81 13.05 -1.28
N ARG A 187 1.91 13.94 -1.70
CA ARG A 187 0.56 13.60 -2.13
C ARG A 187 0.22 14.41 -3.38
N PRO A 188 -0.63 13.89 -4.28
CA PRO A 188 -1.14 14.66 -5.41
C PRO A 188 -1.82 15.94 -4.91
N GLY A 189 -1.84 17.02 -5.70
CA GLY A 189 -2.56 18.25 -5.35
C GLY A 189 -1.94 19.11 -4.24
N LEU A 190 -1.10 18.57 -3.35
CA LEU A 190 -0.35 19.35 -2.35
C LEU A 190 0.92 19.94 -2.98
N ALA A 191 0.83 21.20 -3.40
CA ALA A 191 1.97 21.92 -3.95
C ALA A 191 3.12 21.99 -2.92
N ALA A 192 4.34 21.66 -3.37
CA ALA A 192 5.59 21.75 -2.60
C ALA A 192 5.74 20.77 -1.41
N SER A 193 4.87 19.76 -1.28
CA SER A 193 5.14 18.65 -0.34
C SER A 193 6.35 17.83 -0.83
N PRO A 194 7.42 17.73 -0.03
CA PRO A 194 8.59 16.98 -0.44
C PRO A 194 8.33 15.47 -0.49
N GLY A 195 9.13 14.75 -1.27
CA GLY A 195 9.02 13.30 -1.44
C GLY A 195 8.83 12.91 -2.91
N PHE A 196 8.40 11.67 -3.14
CA PHE A 196 8.21 11.10 -4.47
C PHE A 196 7.33 9.86 -4.43
N TYR A 197 6.96 9.39 -5.61
CA TYR A 197 6.35 8.08 -5.80
C TYR A 197 7.46 7.03 -5.95
N LEU A 198 7.32 5.90 -5.27
CA LEU A 198 8.19 4.75 -5.42
C LEU A 198 7.38 3.60 -6.02
N VAL A 199 7.91 2.96 -7.05
CA VAL A 199 7.32 1.73 -7.59
C VAL A 199 8.28 0.58 -7.38
N TYR A 200 7.81 -0.45 -6.68
CA TYR A 200 8.56 -1.69 -6.46
C TYR A 200 7.90 -2.81 -7.25
N ASP A 201 8.63 -3.36 -8.22
CA ASP A 201 8.30 -4.60 -8.90
C ASP A 201 8.99 -5.74 -8.17
N ALA A 202 8.24 -6.44 -7.32
CA ALA A 202 8.75 -7.52 -6.48
C ALA A 202 9.26 -8.71 -7.31
N ARG A 203 8.61 -9.01 -8.45
CA ARG A 203 9.02 -10.12 -9.33
C ARG A 203 10.31 -9.84 -10.07
N ALA A 204 10.47 -8.62 -10.56
CA ALA A 204 11.72 -8.21 -11.20
C ALA A 204 12.80 -7.83 -10.18
N ASN A 205 12.47 -7.81 -8.88
CA ASN A 205 13.25 -7.22 -7.80
C ASN A 205 13.84 -5.86 -8.22
N SER A 206 12.97 -4.98 -8.72
CA SER A 206 13.36 -3.70 -9.30
C SER A 206 12.59 -2.55 -8.71
N VAL A 207 13.23 -1.40 -8.61
CA VAL A 207 12.66 -0.20 -7.99
C VAL A 207 12.84 1.00 -8.91
N ALA A 208 11.79 1.82 -9.00
CA ALA A 208 11.77 3.06 -9.75
C ALA A 208 11.32 4.21 -8.84
N VAL A 209 11.99 5.36 -8.97
CA VAL A 209 11.54 6.62 -8.38
C VAL A 209 10.83 7.42 -9.46
N VAL A 210 9.57 7.76 -9.20
CA VAL A 210 8.75 8.59 -10.08
C VAL A 210 8.61 9.97 -9.44
N PRO A 211 9.10 11.05 -10.09
CA PRO A 211 8.99 12.40 -9.58
C PRO A 211 7.52 12.79 -9.33
N PRO A 212 7.24 13.69 -8.38
CA PRO A 212 5.90 14.20 -8.16
C PRO A 212 5.38 14.99 -9.37
N LEU A 213 4.05 15.14 -9.43
CA LEU A 213 3.40 16.00 -10.41
C LEU A 213 3.95 17.42 -10.31
N LEU A 214 4.33 18.01 -11.45
CA LEU A 214 4.95 19.34 -11.45
C LEU A 214 3.96 20.41 -10.95
N PRO A 215 4.37 21.32 -10.05
CA PRO A 215 3.49 22.37 -9.51
C PRO A 215 2.88 23.32 -10.55
N ARG A 216 3.44 23.35 -11.77
CA ARG A 216 2.88 24.13 -12.89
C ARG A 216 1.70 23.44 -13.58
N ALA A 217 1.61 22.11 -13.50
CA ALA A 217 0.52 21.33 -14.10
C ALA A 217 -0.67 21.21 -13.14
N VAL A 218 -0.42 21.22 -11.83
CA VAL A 218 -1.42 21.03 -10.78
C VAL A 218 -1.16 22.01 -9.64
N THR A 219 -2.19 22.78 -9.27
CA THR A 219 -2.17 23.63 -8.07
C THR A 219 -3.31 23.25 -7.15
N THR A 220 -3.15 23.48 -5.84
CA THR A 220 -4.20 23.31 -4.82
C THR A 220 -5.47 24.12 -5.09
N PHE A 221 -5.42 25.09 -6.01
CA PHE A 221 -6.52 25.97 -6.41
C PHE A 221 -7.22 25.52 -7.70
N SER A 222 -6.59 24.63 -8.47
CA SER A 222 -7.12 24.16 -9.75
C SER A 222 -7.62 22.72 -9.68
N HIS A 223 -7.06 21.92 -8.76
CA HIS A 223 -7.37 20.51 -8.59
C HIS A 223 -7.36 20.14 -7.11
N CYS A 224 -8.09 19.09 -6.78
CA CYS A 224 -8.04 18.42 -5.48
C CYS A 224 -7.61 16.96 -5.64
N CYS A 225 -7.26 16.33 -4.51
CA CYS A 225 -7.14 14.88 -4.47
C CYS A 225 -8.53 14.25 -4.63
N ILE A 226 -8.63 13.17 -5.40
CA ILE A 226 -9.86 12.36 -5.43
C ILE A 226 -10.04 11.52 -4.18
N GLY A 227 -8.99 11.30 -3.39
CA GLY A 227 -9.02 10.47 -2.19
C GLY A 227 -7.65 9.83 -1.93
N THR A 228 -7.67 8.61 -1.40
CA THR A 228 -6.48 7.82 -1.02
C THR A 228 -6.15 6.77 -2.08
N GLY A 229 -5.10 7.04 -2.87
CA GLY A 229 -4.46 6.02 -3.68
C GLY A 229 -4.13 6.46 -5.10
N VAL A 230 -2.91 6.15 -5.53
CA VAL A 230 -2.51 6.20 -6.94
C VAL A 230 -2.92 4.88 -7.60
N GLY A 231 -3.50 4.95 -8.79
CA GLY A 231 -3.72 3.74 -9.59
C GLY A 231 -2.39 3.21 -10.10
N VAL A 232 -2.16 1.90 -9.96
CA VAL A 232 -1.00 1.23 -10.57
C VAL A 232 -1.47 0.08 -11.44
N LEU A 233 -0.86 -0.06 -12.61
CA LEU A 233 -1.16 -1.12 -13.58
C LEU A 233 0.12 -1.82 -14.00
N ARG A 234 0.12 -3.15 -13.95
CA ARG A 234 1.13 -3.96 -14.62
C ARG A 234 0.80 -4.05 -16.10
N LEU A 235 1.77 -3.66 -16.94
CA LEU A 235 1.65 -3.75 -18.40
C LEU A 235 2.00 -5.17 -18.83
N ARG A 236 0.98 -6.02 -18.96
CA ARG A 236 1.13 -7.44 -19.36
C ARG A 236 1.42 -7.64 -20.85
N ARG A 237 1.41 -6.57 -21.67
CA ARG A 237 1.71 -6.62 -23.11
C ARG A 237 3.14 -6.14 -23.40
N GLY A 238 3.98 -7.05 -23.90
CA GLY A 238 5.37 -6.80 -24.28
C GLY A 238 6.37 -7.65 -23.48
N ASN A 239 7.55 -7.92 -24.04
CA ASN A 239 8.56 -8.80 -23.42
C ASN A 239 9.20 -8.23 -22.13
N ASP A 240 9.02 -6.95 -21.81
CA ASP A 240 9.83 -6.24 -20.80
C ASP A 240 9.11 -5.90 -19.49
N GLY A 241 7.89 -6.39 -19.25
CA GLY A 241 7.24 -6.32 -17.92
C GLY A 241 7.13 -4.90 -17.33
N GLY A 242 6.50 -3.97 -18.06
CA GLY A 242 6.36 -2.58 -17.62
C GLY A 242 5.26 -2.34 -16.58
N PHE A 243 5.14 -1.09 -16.14
CA PHE A 243 4.06 -0.62 -15.28
C PHE A 243 3.63 0.80 -15.68
N ALA A 244 2.43 1.19 -15.27
CA ALA A 244 1.94 2.56 -15.33
C ALA A 244 1.43 3.01 -13.96
N LEU A 245 1.70 4.27 -13.62
CA LEU A 245 1.06 4.99 -12.51
C LEU A 245 0.04 5.96 -13.07
N VAL A 246 -1.09 6.08 -12.38
CA VAL A 246 -2.22 6.89 -12.83
C VAL A 246 -2.81 7.65 -11.65
N GLU A 247 -2.79 8.98 -11.77
CA GLU A 247 -3.44 9.92 -10.84
C GLU A 247 -4.66 10.54 -11.50
N LEU A 248 -5.81 10.48 -10.83
CA LEU A 248 -7.03 11.15 -11.25
C LEU A 248 -7.30 12.33 -10.32
N LEU A 249 -7.19 13.55 -10.85
CA LEU A 249 -7.36 14.77 -10.07
C LEU A 249 -8.60 15.54 -10.54
N PRO A 250 -9.69 15.57 -9.76
CA PRO A 250 -10.82 16.41 -10.05
C PRO A 250 -10.43 17.88 -10.04
N ARG A 251 -11.02 18.64 -10.95
CA ARG A 251 -10.85 20.09 -11.02
C ARG A 251 -11.64 20.76 -9.92
N GLN A 252 -11.14 21.90 -9.46
CA GLN A 252 -11.88 22.79 -8.59
C GLN A 252 -12.57 23.89 -9.40
N ASP A 253 -13.77 24.27 -8.98
CA ASP A 253 -14.45 25.48 -9.46
C ASP A 253 -13.89 26.75 -8.78
N THR A 254 -14.44 27.91 -9.13
CA THR A 254 -14.00 29.20 -8.57
C THR A 254 -14.24 29.36 -7.07
N GLN A 255 -15.01 28.46 -6.46
CA GLN A 255 -15.35 28.39 -5.06
C GLN A 255 -14.53 27.31 -4.32
N GLY A 256 -13.61 26.63 -5.02
CA GLY A 256 -12.78 25.55 -4.47
C GLY A 256 -13.51 24.20 -4.36
N ARG A 257 -14.70 24.06 -4.96
CA ARG A 257 -15.50 22.82 -4.91
C ARG A 257 -15.11 21.88 -6.04
N ILE A 258 -15.30 20.57 -5.82
CA ILE A 258 -15.05 19.55 -6.84
C ILE A 258 -15.99 19.76 -8.03
N SER A 259 -15.41 19.92 -9.21
CA SER A 259 -16.09 19.99 -10.50
C SER A 259 -16.30 18.59 -11.08
N THR A 260 -17.21 18.48 -12.05
CA THR A 260 -17.34 17.27 -12.88
C THR A 260 -16.19 17.11 -13.88
N ALA A 261 -15.33 18.11 -14.06
CA ALA A 261 -14.11 17.94 -14.85
C ALA A 261 -12.99 17.33 -13.98
N ALA A 262 -12.14 16.52 -14.59
CA ALA A 262 -10.93 16.00 -13.96
C ALA A 262 -9.77 15.93 -14.96
N THR A 263 -8.59 15.69 -14.42
CA THR A 263 -7.37 15.54 -15.19
C THR A 263 -6.73 14.22 -14.81
N LEU A 264 -6.46 13.39 -15.81
CA LEU A 264 -5.75 12.14 -15.66
C LEU A 264 -4.27 12.35 -15.95
N PHE A 265 -3.42 12.01 -14.99
CA PHE A 265 -1.96 12.02 -15.15
C PHE A 265 -1.47 10.58 -15.21
N THR A 266 -0.82 10.22 -16.31
CA THR A 266 -0.26 8.88 -16.50
C THR A 266 1.25 8.94 -16.61
N TRP A 267 1.94 8.08 -15.86
CA TRP A 267 3.38 7.85 -15.99
C TRP A 267 3.62 6.41 -16.41
N ARG A 268 4.40 6.20 -17.47
CA ARG A 268 4.71 4.86 -17.98
C ARG A 268 6.19 4.53 -17.78
N SER A 269 6.50 3.29 -17.42
CA SER A 269 7.88 2.83 -17.30
C SER A 269 8.53 2.52 -18.67
N SER A 270 7.73 2.32 -19.71
CA SER A 270 8.17 1.93 -21.05
C SER A 270 7.30 2.55 -22.15
N GLY A 271 7.82 2.54 -23.37
CA GLY A 271 7.17 3.15 -24.54
C GLY A 271 7.68 4.54 -24.91
N PRO A 272 7.10 5.19 -25.94
CA PRO A 272 7.56 6.48 -26.47
C PRO A 272 7.53 7.63 -25.44
N ASP A 273 6.59 7.57 -24.49
CA ASP A 273 6.38 8.56 -23.44
C ASP A 273 6.94 8.11 -22.08
N ALA A 274 7.83 7.11 -22.06
CA ALA A 274 8.37 6.59 -20.81
C ALA A 274 9.11 7.66 -20.00
N GLY A 275 8.97 7.60 -18.67
CA GLY A 275 9.72 8.45 -17.76
C GLY A 275 9.21 9.89 -17.62
N ARG A 276 8.04 10.23 -18.20
CA ARG A 276 7.38 11.51 -18.02
C ARG A 276 5.91 11.35 -17.65
N TRP A 277 5.37 12.34 -16.93
CA TRP A 277 3.94 12.47 -16.73
C TRP A 277 3.28 13.01 -18.00
N VAL A 278 2.28 12.28 -18.48
CA VAL A 278 1.39 12.68 -19.58
C VAL A 278 0.08 13.13 -18.97
N GLN A 279 -0.32 14.37 -19.28
CA GLN A 279 -1.59 14.95 -18.84
C GLN A 279 -2.66 14.75 -19.90
N THR A 280 -3.80 14.19 -19.50
CA THR A 280 -4.99 14.05 -20.34
C THR A 280 -6.18 14.66 -19.62
N GLU A 281 -6.83 15.61 -20.26
CA GLU A 281 -8.04 16.24 -19.75
C GLU A 281 -9.24 15.30 -19.90
N THR A 282 -9.92 15.00 -18.81
CA THR A 282 -11.02 14.04 -18.74
C THR A 282 -12.27 14.73 -18.23
N ALA A 283 -13.21 15.05 -19.12
CA ALA A 283 -14.45 15.70 -18.74
C ALA A 283 -15.61 15.30 -19.66
N PRO A 284 -16.84 15.17 -19.13
CA PRO A 284 -17.20 15.17 -17.70
C PRO A 284 -17.04 13.78 -17.05
N LEU A 285 -16.62 13.73 -15.78
CA LEU A 285 -16.75 12.56 -14.92
C LEU A 285 -18.23 12.33 -14.59
N PRO A 286 -18.74 11.09 -14.70
CA PRO A 286 -20.13 10.76 -14.42
C PRO A 286 -20.38 10.61 -12.91
N LEU A 287 -19.89 11.54 -12.10
CA LEU A 287 -20.10 11.52 -10.65
C LEU A 287 -21.57 11.74 -10.30
N PRO A 288 -22.10 11.08 -9.26
CA PRO A 288 -23.42 11.40 -8.73
C PRO A 288 -23.46 12.87 -8.31
N VAL A 289 -24.43 13.61 -8.85
CA VAL A 289 -24.72 14.98 -8.41
C VAL A 289 -25.91 14.87 -7.47
N GLU A 290 -25.74 15.23 -6.21
CA GLU A 290 -26.87 15.29 -5.29
C GLU A 290 -27.84 16.40 -5.74
N PRO A 291 -29.16 16.16 -5.73
CA PRO A 291 -30.13 17.20 -6.03
C PRO A 291 -29.99 18.33 -5.00
N PRO A 292 -30.09 19.61 -5.43
CA PRO A 292 -30.09 20.71 -4.48
C PRO A 292 -31.27 20.54 -3.52
N TYR A 293 -31.00 20.57 -2.21
CA TYR A 293 -32.05 20.63 -1.19
C TYR A 293 -32.96 21.83 -1.50
N GLU A 294 -34.27 21.66 -1.32
CA GLU A 294 -35.28 22.70 -1.60
C GLU A 294 -35.20 23.90 -0.63
N ASP A 295 -34.36 23.81 0.42
CA ASP A 295 -34.09 24.87 1.38
C ASP A 295 -32.62 25.34 1.25
N ASP A 296 -32.43 26.63 0.96
CA ASP A 296 -31.16 27.34 0.72
C ASP A 296 -30.21 27.43 1.95
N GLU A 297 -30.09 26.39 2.78
CA GLU A 297 -29.08 26.31 3.84
C GLU A 297 -28.20 25.06 3.66
N ASP A 298 -27.07 25.33 2.99
CA ASP A 298 -25.90 24.49 2.72
C ASP A 298 -26.07 23.28 1.77
N PRO A 299 -25.23 23.18 0.71
CA PRO A 299 -25.18 21.98 -0.12
C PRO A 299 -24.72 20.77 0.72
N PRO A 300 -25.06 19.54 0.31
CA PRO A 300 -24.69 18.34 1.05
C PRO A 300 -23.19 18.32 1.39
N GLY A 301 -22.90 17.93 2.63
CA GLY A 301 -21.54 17.97 3.19
C GLY A 301 -20.55 16.98 2.53
N TYR A 302 -21.00 16.14 1.59
CA TYR A 302 -20.22 15.03 1.07
C TYR A 302 -20.02 15.04 -0.46
N CYS A 303 -18.76 14.97 -0.89
CA CYS A 303 -18.34 14.81 -2.29
C CYS A 303 -17.69 13.44 -2.48
N PHE A 304 -17.77 12.87 -3.69
CA PHE A 304 -17.11 11.60 -4.02
C PHE A 304 -15.64 11.61 -3.58
N CYS A 305 -15.25 10.61 -2.79
CA CYS A 305 -13.91 10.45 -2.26
C CYS A 305 -13.49 8.98 -2.39
N ALA A 306 -12.47 8.71 -3.18
CA ALA A 306 -11.96 7.35 -3.38
C ALA A 306 -11.17 6.87 -2.16
N ASP A 307 -11.68 5.89 -1.43
CA ASP A 307 -10.97 5.22 -0.32
C ASP A 307 -9.87 4.28 -0.84
N THR A 308 -10.08 3.72 -2.03
CA THR A 308 -9.15 2.79 -2.64
C THR A 308 -9.15 2.91 -4.16
N ALA A 309 -8.02 2.57 -4.77
CA ALA A 309 -7.90 2.41 -6.21
C ALA A 309 -7.26 1.06 -6.53
N PHE A 310 -7.80 0.34 -7.51
CA PHE A 310 -7.30 -0.97 -7.88
C PHE A 310 -7.46 -1.26 -9.38
N ALA A 311 -6.61 -2.15 -9.87
CA ALA A 311 -6.64 -2.64 -11.25
C ALA A 311 -7.72 -3.70 -11.46
N ALA A 312 -8.37 -3.67 -12.63
CA ALA A 312 -9.29 -4.70 -13.08
C ALA A 312 -8.85 -5.26 -14.44
N GLY A 313 -7.81 -6.09 -14.42
CA GLY A 313 -7.14 -6.61 -15.61
C GLY A 313 -6.12 -5.64 -16.20
N ASP A 314 -5.87 -5.71 -17.51
CA ASP A 314 -4.65 -5.11 -18.10
C ASP A 314 -4.73 -3.62 -18.45
N ASN A 315 -5.92 -3.01 -18.42
CA ASN A 315 -6.11 -1.65 -18.91
C ASN A 315 -7.33 -0.96 -18.28
N CYS A 316 -7.71 -1.39 -17.09
CA CYS A 316 -8.87 -0.84 -16.37
C CYS A 316 -8.44 -0.51 -14.96
N LEU A 317 -8.77 0.71 -14.53
CA LEU A 317 -8.60 1.17 -13.16
C LEU A 317 -9.95 1.55 -12.57
N CYS A 318 -10.12 1.22 -11.30
CA CYS A 318 -11.29 1.57 -10.52
C CYS A 318 -10.86 2.47 -9.36
N TRP A 319 -11.58 3.57 -9.15
CA TRP A 319 -11.50 4.40 -7.94
C TRP A 319 -12.80 4.21 -7.17
N ALA A 320 -12.72 3.62 -5.99
CA ALA A 320 -13.89 3.24 -5.20
C ALA A 320 -14.05 4.15 -3.98
N ASP A 321 -15.22 4.78 -3.92
CA ASP A 321 -15.78 5.43 -2.74
C ASP A 321 -16.70 4.43 -2.03
N LEU A 322 -16.28 3.96 -0.85
CA LEU A 322 -16.97 2.91 -0.10
C LEU A 322 -18.32 3.36 0.49
N LEU A 323 -18.70 4.63 0.31
CA LEU A 323 -20.02 5.17 0.67
C LEU A 323 -20.94 5.39 -0.52
N GLN A 324 -20.41 5.65 -1.73
CA GLN A 324 -21.25 5.99 -2.90
C GLN A 324 -21.22 4.94 -4.01
N GLY A 325 -20.02 4.50 -4.41
CA GLY A 325 -19.82 3.65 -5.59
C GLY A 325 -18.39 3.71 -6.10
N MET A 326 -18.18 3.33 -7.36
CA MET A 326 -16.86 3.40 -7.97
C MET A 326 -16.90 4.05 -9.35
N LEU A 327 -15.84 4.80 -9.66
CA LEU A 327 -15.52 5.21 -11.01
C LEU A 327 -14.66 4.15 -11.68
N VAL A 328 -15.15 3.59 -12.78
CA VAL A 328 -14.44 2.64 -13.62
C VAL A 328 -13.95 3.36 -14.86
N CYS A 329 -12.66 3.27 -15.14
CA CYS A 329 -12.08 3.74 -16.39
C CYS A 329 -11.63 2.55 -17.23
N ASP A 330 -12.43 2.26 -18.27
CA ASP A 330 -12.06 1.30 -19.28
C ASP A 330 -11.06 1.95 -20.25
N HIS A 331 -9.93 1.28 -20.47
CA HIS A 331 -8.87 1.76 -21.36
C HIS A 331 -8.10 2.99 -20.87
N VAL A 332 -7.70 3.00 -19.60
CA VAL A 332 -7.00 4.13 -18.98
C VAL A 332 -5.68 4.53 -19.67
N LEU A 333 -5.09 3.63 -20.46
CA LEU A 333 -3.88 3.89 -21.24
C LEU A 333 -4.13 4.15 -22.73
N ALA A 334 -5.38 4.33 -23.17
CA ALA A 334 -5.66 4.74 -24.54
C ALA A 334 -5.12 6.16 -24.81
N ASP A 335 -4.71 6.42 -26.05
CA ASP A 335 -4.25 7.75 -26.48
C ASP A 335 -5.42 8.73 -26.70
N ASP A 336 -6.64 8.21 -26.79
CA ASP A 336 -7.89 8.96 -26.83
C ASP A 336 -8.34 9.41 -25.43
N ARG A 337 -9.41 10.21 -25.33
CA ARG A 337 -9.98 10.60 -24.03
C ARG A 337 -10.49 9.36 -23.29
N PRO A 338 -9.94 9.01 -22.12
CA PRO A 338 -10.38 7.85 -21.35
C PRO A 338 -11.84 8.03 -20.93
N GLU A 339 -12.63 6.98 -21.13
CA GLU A 339 -14.05 6.98 -20.77
C GLU A 339 -14.22 6.50 -19.33
N PHE A 340 -15.08 7.21 -18.60
CA PHE A 340 -15.42 6.88 -17.22
C PHE A 340 -16.86 6.45 -17.13
N ARG A 341 -17.12 5.48 -16.26
CA ARG A 341 -18.45 5.04 -15.88
C ARG A 341 -18.55 5.00 -14.36
N PHE A 342 -19.62 5.55 -13.81
CA PHE A 342 -19.92 5.38 -12.41
C PHE A 342 -20.76 4.13 -12.19
N VAL A 343 -20.38 3.33 -11.21
CA VAL A 343 -21.11 2.16 -10.74
C VAL A 343 -21.52 2.42 -9.30
N PRO A 344 -22.83 2.59 -9.00
CA PRO A 344 -23.28 2.79 -7.63
C PRO A 344 -22.98 1.56 -6.78
N LEU A 345 -22.91 1.73 -5.47
CA LEU A 345 -22.87 0.60 -4.54
C LEU A 345 -24.13 -0.29 -4.67
N PRO A 346 -24.08 -1.53 -4.14
CA PRO A 346 -25.24 -2.40 -4.10
C PRO A 346 -26.48 -1.73 -3.45
N PRO A 347 -27.69 -2.19 -3.79
CA PRO A 347 -28.92 -1.63 -3.25
C PRO A 347 -28.92 -1.58 -1.71
N GLY A 348 -29.17 -0.39 -1.15
CA GLY A 348 -29.20 -0.17 0.30
C GLY A 348 -27.83 -0.04 0.97
N CYS A 349 -26.73 -0.04 0.22
CA CYS A 349 -25.39 0.19 0.77
C CYS A 349 -24.92 1.64 0.66
N SER A 350 -25.48 2.46 -0.25
CA SER A 350 -25.09 3.87 -0.36
C SER A 350 -25.44 4.67 0.90
N VAL A 351 -24.52 5.50 1.37
CA VAL A 351 -24.66 6.36 2.55
C VAL A 351 -24.50 7.82 2.13
N VAL A 352 -25.52 8.63 2.38
CA VAL A 352 -25.56 10.06 2.01
C VAL A 352 -25.13 10.94 3.19
N ASP A 353 -25.55 10.59 4.42
CA ASP A 353 -25.18 11.28 5.66
C ASP A 353 -24.44 10.33 6.61
N PRO A 354 -23.11 10.25 6.51
CA PRO A 354 -22.32 9.23 7.22
C PRO A 354 -22.18 9.41 8.74
N ASP A 355 -22.37 10.61 9.30
CA ASP A 355 -22.45 10.80 10.75
C ASP A 355 -23.39 11.93 11.19
N ALA A 356 -23.71 11.98 12.49
CA ALA A 356 -24.63 12.95 13.10
C ALA A 356 -24.13 14.41 13.03
N GLU A 357 -22.84 14.60 12.75
CA GLU A 357 -22.20 15.91 12.55
C GLU A 357 -21.98 16.23 11.06
N GLY A 358 -22.50 15.41 10.14
CA GLY A 358 -22.37 15.58 8.69
C GLY A 358 -20.96 15.30 8.15
N ARG A 359 -20.09 14.62 8.89
CA ARG A 359 -18.74 14.22 8.44
C ARG A 359 -18.76 12.83 7.84
N ARG A 360 -17.82 12.60 6.92
CA ARG A 360 -17.64 11.35 6.15
C ARG A 360 -17.49 10.06 6.98
N GLY A 361 -17.03 10.15 8.22
CA GLY A 361 -16.60 8.97 8.98
C GLY A 361 -15.38 8.27 8.35
N LEU A 362 -15.18 6.99 8.71
CA LEU A 362 -14.08 6.13 8.24
C LEU A 362 -14.67 4.88 7.57
N PRO A 363 -15.00 4.94 6.26
CA PRO A 363 -15.72 3.86 5.58
C PRO A 363 -14.96 2.54 5.53
N ASP A 364 -13.64 2.63 5.45
CA ASP A 364 -12.68 1.52 5.46
C ASP A 364 -12.72 0.69 6.76
N GLN A 365 -13.19 1.25 7.88
CA GLN A 365 -13.41 0.50 9.12
C GLN A 365 -14.48 -0.59 8.99
N TYR A 366 -15.42 -0.46 8.05
CA TYR A 366 -16.60 -1.32 7.96
C TYR A 366 -16.81 -1.92 6.57
N ARG A 367 -16.02 -1.49 5.59
CA ARG A 367 -16.25 -1.78 4.17
C ARG A 367 -14.94 -1.94 3.43
N SER A 368 -14.97 -2.72 2.37
CA SER A 368 -13.84 -2.85 1.46
C SER A 368 -14.30 -3.29 0.08
N MET A 369 -13.48 -2.97 -0.92
CA MET A 369 -13.72 -3.31 -2.31
C MET A 369 -12.40 -3.72 -2.97
N CYS A 370 -12.42 -4.80 -3.75
CA CYS A 370 -11.25 -5.22 -4.52
C CYS A 370 -11.65 -5.91 -5.82
N CYS A 371 -10.68 -6.11 -6.70
CA CYS A 371 -10.83 -6.99 -7.85
C CYS A 371 -10.32 -8.40 -7.51
N VAL A 372 -11.09 -9.42 -7.88
CA VAL A 372 -10.71 -10.84 -7.81
C VAL A 372 -10.46 -11.35 -9.23
N GLU A 373 -9.29 -11.93 -9.48
CA GLU A 373 -8.95 -12.57 -10.74
C GLU A 373 -9.21 -14.09 -10.64
N ARG A 374 -10.14 -14.59 -11.45
CA ARG A 374 -10.39 -16.03 -11.59
C ARG A 374 -9.67 -16.57 -12.82
N ARG A 375 -8.97 -17.69 -12.62
CA ARG A 375 -8.49 -18.56 -13.70
C ARG A 375 -9.38 -19.79 -13.73
N GLU A 376 -10.27 -19.87 -14.72
CA GLU A 376 -11.01 -21.11 -14.96
C GLU A 376 -10.05 -22.12 -15.58
N VAL A 377 -9.94 -23.29 -14.96
CA VAL A 377 -9.22 -24.45 -15.49
C VAL A 377 -10.30 -25.43 -15.92
N ASP A 378 -10.62 -25.45 -17.21
CA ASP A 378 -11.35 -26.58 -17.79
C ASP A 378 -10.33 -27.64 -18.20
N ASP A 379 -10.55 -28.87 -17.72
CA ASP A 379 -9.69 -30.04 -17.94
C ASP A 379 -9.63 -30.50 -19.42
N ASP A 380 -10.34 -29.86 -20.36
CA ASP A 380 -10.64 -30.48 -21.66
C ASP A 380 -10.44 -29.63 -22.92
N ASP A 381 -9.90 -28.41 -22.85
CA ASP A 381 -9.51 -27.70 -24.08
C ASP A 381 -8.35 -26.73 -23.86
N ASN A 382 -7.24 -26.98 -24.55
CA ASN A 382 -5.94 -26.31 -24.42
C ASN A 382 -5.94 -24.87 -24.99
N ARG A 383 -7.03 -24.13 -24.79
CA ARG A 383 -7.17 -22.71 -25.12
C ARG A 383 -6.97 -21.91 -23.84
N GLU A 384 -5.91 -21.10 -23.80
CA GLU A 384 -5.72 -20.06 -22.78
C GLU A 384 -6.96 -19.16 -22.75
N GLN A 385 -7.87 -19.40 -21.83
CA GLN A 385 -9.00 -18.51 -21.60
C GLN A 385 -8.51 -17.25 -20.87
N ARG A 386 -9.10 -16.12 -21.24
CA ARG A 386 -8.76 -14.83 -20.66
C ARG A 386 -9.19 -14.83 -19.18
N PRO A 387 -8.33 -14.41 -18.24
CA PRO A 387 -8.71 -14.36 -16.83
C PRO A 387 -9.98 -13.50 -16.65
N GLN A 388 -10.94 -14.02 -15.88
CA GLN A 388 -12.15 -13.28 -15.56
C GLN A 388 -11.88 -12.41 -14.35
N HIS A 389 -12.19 -11.13 -14.47
CA HIS A 389 -12.07 -10.16 -13.38
C HIS A 389 -13.45 -9.85 -12.83
N THR A 390 -13.65 -10.06 -11.54
CA THR A 390 -14.88 -9.67 -10.83
C THR A 390 -14.54 -8.64 -9.77
N ILE A 391 -15.48 -7.75 -9.47
CA ILE A 391 -15.32 -6.81 -8.36
C ILE A 391 -16.11 -7.31 -7.18
N LYS A 392 -15.47 -7.36 -6.02
CA LYS A 392 -16.07 -7.76 -4.74
C LYS A 392 -16.19 -6.55 -3.84
N PHE A 393 -17.28 -6.49 -3.10
CA PHE A 393 -17.53 -5.50 -2.07
C PHE A 393 -18.00 -6.22 -0.82
N VAL A 394 -17.47 -5.85 0.34
CA VAL A 394 -17.93 -6.32 1.64
C VAL A 394 -18.39 -5.12 2.46
N THR A 395 -19.48 -5.30 3.19
CA THR A 395 -19.98 -4.31 4.14
C THR A 395 -20.44 -5.00 5.41
N MET A 396 -20.18 -4.34 6.53
CA MET A 396 -20.77 -4.66 7.82
C MET A 396 -22.12 -3.95 7.95
N VAL A 397 -23.20 -4.68 8.22
CA VAL A 397 -24.57 -4.17 8.29
C VAL A 397 -25.11 -4.34 9.70
N GLY A 398 -25.78 -3.32 10.24
CA GLY A 398 -26.49 -3.40 11.52
C GLY A 398 -25.86 -2.63 12.69
N GLY A 399 -24.94 -1.69 12.45
CA GLY A 399 -24.35 -0.83 13.49
C GLY A 399 -25.28 0.25 14.08
N ASP A 400 -26.47 0.46 13.50
CA ASP A 400 -27.39 1.56 13.84
C ASP A 400 -28.20 1.27 15.11
N GLY A 401 -27.52 1.20 16.26
CA GLY A 401 -28.15 1.01 17.58
C GLY A 401 -28.59 -0.42 17.90
N ARG A 402 -28.22 -1.40 17.07
CA ARG A 402 -28.38 -2.83 17.39
C ARG A 402 -27.19 -3.34 18.20
N PRO A 403 -27.36 -4.43 18.97
CA PRO A 403 -26.26 -5.10 19.63
C PRO A 403 -25.14 -5.47 18.64
N ILE A 404 -23.88 -5.25 19.01
CA ILE A 404 -22.71 -5.47 18.12
C ILE A 404 -22.60 -6.92 17.60
N ASN A 405 -23.13 -7.90 18.34
CA ASN A 405 -23.16 -9.30 17.93
C ASN A 405 -24.13 -9.59 16.77
N GLU A 406 -25.06 -8.68 16.48
CA GLU A 406 -25.98 -8.78 15.35
C GLU A 406 -25.42 -8.18 14.06
N VAL A 407 -24.23 -7.57 14.10
CA VAL A 407 -23.57 -7.03 12.91
C VAL A 407 -23.31 -8.16 11.92
N GLU A 408 -23.86 -8.05 10.72
CA GLU A 408 -23.78 -9.02 9.64
C GLU A 408 -22.72 -8.62 8.61
N PHE A 409 -21.85 -9.56 8.25
CA PHE A 409 -20.91 -9.40 7.14
C PHE A 409 -21.57 -9.87 5.85
N VAL A 410 -21.72 -8.97 4.88
CA VAL A 410 -22.37 -9.25 3.60
C VAL A 410 -21.41 -8.94 2.45
N THR A 411 -21.21 -9.92 1.57
CA THR A 411 -20.45 -9.74 0.33
C THR A 411 -21.38 -9.47 -0.85
N TRP A 412 -20.87 -8.75 -1.83
CA TRP A 412 -21.50 -8.46 -3.10
C TRP A 412 -20.48 -8.67 -4.22
N THR A 413 -20.97 -9.17 -5.36
CA THR A 413 -20.15 -9.43 -6.55
C THR A 413 -20.72 -8.68 -7.73
N LEU A 414 -19.86 -7.93 -8.42
CA LEU A 414 -20.15 -7.39 -9.74
C LEU A 414 -19.33 -8.19 -10.75
N ASP A 415 -20.03 -9.03 -11.51
CA ASP A 415 -19.42 -9.74 -12.63
C ASP A 415 -19.15 -8.77 -13.78
N GLU A 416 -18.10 -9.01 -14.55
CA GLU A 416 -17.76 -8.20 -15.74
C GLU A 416 -17.87 -6.69 -15.49
N PRO A 417 -16.94 -6.09 -14.73
CA PRO A 417 -17.00 -4.68 -14.34
C PRO A 417 -16.86 -3.69 -15.51
N ARG A 418 -16.74 -4.19 -16.74
CA ARG A 418 -16.70 -3.39 -17.97
C ARG A 418 -18.03 -3.37 -18.71
N ASP A 419 -18.93 -4.31 -18.41
CA ASP A 419 -20.28 -4.29 -18.99
C ASP A 419 -21.14 -3.29 -18.19
N PRO A 420 -21.71 -2.25 -18.84
CA PRO A 420 -22.62 -1.31 -18.19
C PRO A 420 -23.91 -1.96 -17.68
N ARG A 421 -24.24 -3.18 -18.14
CA ARG A 421 -25.43 -3.94 -17.71
C ARG A 421 -25.17 -4.83 -16.50
N SER A 422 -23.93 -4.92 -16.05
CA SER A 422 -23.60 -5.73 -14.88
C SER A 422 -24.26 -5.17 -13.63
N GLU A 423 -24.90 -6.07 -12.88
CA GLU A 423 -25.60 -5.76 -11.64
C GLU A 423 -24.91 -6.44 -10.47
N TRP A 424 -24.97 -5.79 -9.30
CA TRP A 424 -24.48 -6.36 -8.06
C TRP A 424 -25.32 -7.57 -7.64
N LYS A 425 -24.65 -8.69 -7.40
CA LYS A 425 -25.23 -9.92 -6.87
C LYS A 425 -24.80 -10.08 -5.42
N ARG A 426 -25.77 -10.22 -4.52
CA ARG A 426 -25.49 -10.53 -3.10
C ARG A 426 -24.83 -11.91 -3.00
N GLY A 427 -23.79 -12.02 -2.20
CA GLY A 427 -23.14 -13.28 -1.86
C GLY A 427 -24.13 -14.24 -1.19
N ALA A 428 -23.95 -15.54 -1.43
CA ALA A 428 -24.82 -16.57 -0.88
C ALA A 428 -24.59 -16.81 0.63
N GLY A 429 -23.39 -16.49 1.11
CA GLY A 429 -22.99 -16.62 2.51
C GLY A 429 -23.02 -15.29 3.25
N SER A 430 -23.47 -15.34 4.50
CA SER A 430 -23.29 -14.26 5.46
C SER A 430 -23.09 -14.84 6.86
N MET A 431 -22.44 -14.05 7.71
CA MET A 431 -22.15 -14.44 9.08
C MET A 431 -22.33 -13.22 9.97
N THR A 432 -22.90 -13.41 11.15
CA THR A 432 -22.95 -12.35 12.17
C THR A 432 -21.69 -12.37 13.03
N LEU A 433 -21.37 -11.26 13.68
CA LEU A 433 -20.27 -11.24 14.65
C LEU A 433 -20.51 -12.23 15.80
N GLY A 434 -21.77 -12.42 16.20
CA GLY A 434 -22.16 -13.46 17.17
C GLY A 434 -21.88 -14.89 16.68
N ASP A 435 -22.10 -15.18 15.40
CA ASP A 435 -21.72 -16.47 14.81
C ASP A 435 -20.20 -16.67 14.87
N ILE A 436 -19.40 -15.62 14.59
CA ILE A 436 -17.93 -15.67 14.64
C ILE A 436 -17.46 -16.01 16.05
N TRP A 437 -18.01 -15.34 17.07
CA TRP A 437 -17.65 -15.60 18.46
C TRP A 437 -18.05 -17.00 18.94
N ALA A 438 -19.08 -17.59 18.33
CA ALA A 438 -19.55 -18.93 18.64
C ALA A 438 -18.77 -20.04 17.90
N ASP A 439 -17.99 -19.70 16.87
CA ASP A 439 -17.21 -20.68 16.10
C ASP A 439 -16.15 -21.36 16.99
N PRO A 440 -16.01 -22.70 16.93
CA PRO A 440 -15.02 -23.43 17.73
C PRO A 440 -13.57 -22.94 17.52
N THR A 441 -13.22 -22.51 16.32
CA THR A 441 -11.89 -21.98 16.02
C THR A 441 -11.63 -20.68 16.78
N TYR A 442 -12.64 -19.79 16.84
CA TYR A 442 -12.55 -18.54 17.59
C TYR A 442 -12.49 -18.79 19.10
N LYS A 443 -13.42 -19.61 19.59
CA LYS A 443 -13.67 -19.80 21.02
C LYS A 443 -12.68 -20.76 21.67
N ASP A 444 -12.48 -21.93 21.07
CA ASP A 444 -11.75 -23.04 21.68
C ASP A 444 -10.27 -23.04 21.26
N GLU A 445 -9.98 -22.79 19.98
CA GLU A 445 -8.59 -22.80 19.47
C GLU A 445 -7.84 -21.48 19.76
N LEU A 446 -8.43 -20.34 19.40
CA LEU A 446 -7.80 -19.03 19.64
C LEU A 446 -7.97 -18.53 21.08
N GLY A 447 -9.01 -19.02 21.78
CA GLY A 447 -9.31 -18.68 23.17
C GLY A 447 -9.62 -17.20 23.38
N LEU A 448 -10.25 -16.54 22.40
CA LEU A 448 -10.47 -15.09 22.42
C LEU A 448 -11.79 -14.75 23.12
N PRO A 449 -11.84 -13.64 23.89
CA PRO A 449 -13.12 -13.09 24.34
C PRO A 449 -13.91 -12.54 23.13
N PRO A 450 -15.21 -12.24 23.28
CA PRO A 450 -15.96 -11.49 22.27
C PRO A 450 -15.31 -10.13 22.02
N LEU A 451 -14.71 -9.94 20.84
CA LEU A 451 -14.04 -8.71 20.43
C LEU A 451 -14.78 -8.08 19.24
N PRO A 452 -14.81 -6.73 19.13
CA PRO A 452 -15.24 -6.07 17.91
C PRO A 452 -14.32 -6.45 16.74
N ALA A 453 -14.89 -6.47 15.54
CA ALA A 453 -14.16 -6.65 14.30
C ALA A 453 -14.26 -5.38 13.46
N THR A 454 -13.18 -4.98 12.79
CA THR A 454 -13.08 -3.80 11.94
C THR A 454 -12.20 -4.10 10.72
N HIS A 455 -12.11 -3.13 9.80
CA HIS A 455 -11.25 -3.15 8.62
C HIS A 455 -11.34 -4.46 7.82
N PRO A 456 -12.54 -4.83 7.31
CA PRO A 456 -12.67 -6.05 6.56
C PRO A 456 -11.83 -5.97 5.28
N VAL A 457 -10.97 -6.95 5.03
CA VAL A 457 -10.16 -7.04 3.80
C VAL A 457 -10.62 -8.25 2.99
N LEU A 458 -11.04 -8.03 1.76
CA LEU A 458 -11.44 -9.12 0.85
C LEU A 458 -10.22 -9.89 0.36
N SER A 459 -10.34 -11.21 0.25
CA SER A 459 -9.39 -12.01 -0.51
C SER A 459 -9.50 -11.68 -2.00
N THR A 460 -8.35 -11.42 -2.63
CA THR A 460 -8.13 -11.21 -4.06
C THR A 460 -8.09 -12.52 -4.86
N VAL A 461 -8.07 -13.66 -4.18
CA VAL A 461 -7.97 -15.00 -4.79
C VAL A 461 -9.17 -15.90 -4.47
N ARG A 462 -9.67 -15.85 -3.23
CA ARG A 462 -10.75 -16.73 -2.76
C ARG A 462 -12.06 -15.97 -2.63
N ASP A 463 -13.09 -16.46 -3.31
CA ASP A 463 -14.44 -15.95 -3.15
C ASP A 463 -14.94 -16.13 -1.71
N ASP A 464 -15.68 -15.11 -1.22
CA ASP A 464 -16.35 -15.11 0.09
C ASP A 464 -15.44 -15.28 1.31
N VAL A 465 -14.11 -15.17 1.12
CA VAL A 465 -13.14 -15.10 2.20
C VAL A 465 -12.84 -13.64 2.55
N VAL A 466 -12.97 -13.32 3.83
CA VAL A 466 -12.71 -11.98 4.38
C VAL A 466 -11.72 -12.11 5.54
N TYR A 467 -10.75 -11.21 5.56
CA TYR A 467 -9.85 -11.02 6.68
C TYR A 467 -10.40 -9.91 7.58
N LEU A 468 -10.40 -10.14 8.90
CA LEU A 468 -10.97 -9.20 9.87
C LEU A 468 -9.94 -8.86 10.93
N GLU A 469 -9.76 -7.57 11.19
CA GLU A 469 -8.99 -7.11 12.33
C GLU A 469 -9.88 -7.13 13.57
N LEU A 470 -9.43 -7.78 14.63
CA LEU A 470 -10.05 -7.75 15.95
C LEU A 470 -9.29 -6.78 16.84
N VAL A 471 -10.00 -5.84 17.46
CA VAL A 471 -9.40 -4.84 18.34
C VAL A 471 -9.79 -5.13 19.80
N ASP A 472 -8.79 -5.26 20.66
CA ASP A 472 -8.98 -5.34 22.11
C ASP A 472 -8.89 -3.94 22.71
N ASP A 473 -10.04 -3.31 22.96
CA ASP A 473 -10.19 -1.96 23.52
C ASP A 473 -9.85 -1.89 25.03
N GLY A 474 -8.76 -2.54 25.44
CA GLY A 474 -8.29 -2.61 26.83
C GLY A 474 -7.93 -1.26 27.45
N GLY A 475 -8.89 -0.37 27.65
CA GLY A 475 -8.91 0.72 28.63
C GLY A 475 -7.75 1.73 28.62
N GLY A 476 -7.07 1.97 27.49
CA GLY A 476 -5.96 2.94 27.45
C GLY A 476 -5.51 3.35 26.06
N VAL A 477 -4.91 4.54 25.96
CA VAL A 477 -4.48 5.26 24.74
C VAL A 477 -3.29 4.57 24.01
N ILE A 478 -2.86 3.37 24.42
CA ILE A 478 -1.69 2.69 23.88
C ILE A 478 -1.96 1.17 23.73
N GLY A 479 -2.12 0.73 22.47
CA GLY A 479 -1.83 -0.63 22.01
C GLY A 479 -2.77 -1.75 22.47
N GLY A 480 -3.95 -1.84 21.86
CA GLY A 480 -4.81 -3.03 21.96
C GLY A 480 -4.15 -4.25 21.29
N ARG A 481 -4.40 -5.45 21.83
CA ARG A 481 -4.00 -6.70 21.17
C ARG A 481 -4.82 -6.85 19.90
N CYS A 482 -4.19 -6.63 18.75
CA CYS A 482 -4.85 -6.84 17.47
C CYS A 482 -4.66 -8.31 17.02
N CYS A 483 -5.68 -8.91 16.45
CA CYS A 483 -5.65 -10.27 15.88
C CYS A 483 -6.27 -10.21 14.50
N MET A 484 -5.66 -10.85 13.51
CA MET A 484 -6.22 -10.97 12.18
C MET A 484 -6.90 -12.33 12.05
N LEU A 485 -8.18 -12.36 11.69
CA LEU A 485 -8.91 -13.59 11.39
C LEU A 485 -9.01 -13.81 9.89
N THR A 486 -9.12 -15.08 9.49
CA THR A 486 -9.64 -15.46 8.18
C THR A 486 -11.02 -16.08 8.36
N VAL A 487 -12.03 -15.51 7.70
CA VAL A 487 -13.42 -15.97 7.77
C VAL A 487 -13.90 -16.37 6.39
N ASP A 488 -14.54 -17.53 6.28
CA ASP A 488 -15.22 -17.99 5.07
C ASP A 488 -16.72 -17.79 5.27
N LEU A 489 -17.27 -16.77 4.62
CA LEU A 489 -18.67 -16.39 4.75
C LEU A 489 -19.60 -17.39 4.06
N ALA A 490 -19.17 -18.04 2.98
CA ALA A 490 -19.94 -19.06 2.29
C ALA A 490 -20.11 -20.32 3.15
N ARG A 491 -19.04 -20.74 3.84
CA ARG A 491 -19.07 -21.89 4.76
C ARG A 491 -19.54 -21.50 6.17
N ARG A 492 -19.70 -20.21 6.46
CA ARG A 492 -20.06 -19.65 7.77
C ARG A 492 -19.14 -20.15 8.89
N ARG A 493 -17.82 -20.06 8.64
CA ARG A 493 -16.79 -20.58 9.57
C ARG A 493 -15.60 -19.65 9.66
N VAL A 494 -15.00 -19.62 10.85
CA VAL A 494 -13.65 -19.09 11.03
C VAL A 494 -12.66 -20.15 10.56
N LEU A 495 -11.75 -19.77 9.66
CA LEU A 495 -10.75 -20.69 9.10
C LEU A 495 -9.47 -20.72 9.94
N SER A 496 -9.03 -19.55 10.40
CA SER A 496 -7.79 -19.38 11.17
C SER A 496 -7.73 -17.98 11.78
N GLY A 497 -6.76 -17.74 12.66
CA GLY A 497 -6.41 -16.40 13.13
C GLY A 497 -4.96 -16.31 13.58
N CYS A 498 -4.38 -15.12 13.50
CA CYS A 498 -3.03 -14.84 14.01
C CYS A 498 -3.04 -13.63 14.94
N LYS A 499 -2.38 -13.76 16.09
CA LYS A 499 -2.20 -12.66 17.05
C LYS A 499 -0.99 -11.85 16.62
N PHE A 500 -1.08 -10.52 16.63
CA PHE A 500 0.12 -9.71 16.42
C PHE A 500 1.10 -9.87 17.60
N PRO A 501 2.41 -9.74 17.36
CA PRO A 501 3.42 -9.89 18.40
C PRO A 501 3.16 -8.92 19.58
N PRO A 502 3.27 -9.38 20.84
CA PRO A 502 3.12 -8.50 21.99
C PRO A 502 4.19 -7.39 21.96
N GLY A 503 3.77 -6.13 22.02
CA GLY A 503 4.65 -4.97 21.91
C GLY A 503 4.81 -4.41 20.49
N SER A 504 4.12 -4.96 19.47
CA SER A 504 3.91 -4.24 18.21
C SER A 504 2.97 -3.07 18.50
N THR A 505 3.52 -1.95 18.96
CA THR A 505 2.84 -0.66 18.87
C THR A 505 2.82 -0.28 17.40
N THR A 506 1.95 -0.91 16.63
CA THR A 506 1.55 -0.41 15.31
C THR A 506 0.66 0.78 15.61
N PHE A 507 1.30 1.92 15.86
CA PHE A 507 0.65 3.20 15.76
C PHE A 507 1.25 3.92 14.55
N PRO A 508 0.43 4.30 13.54
CA PRO A 508 -1.00 4.01 13.44
C PRO A 508 -1.31 2.50 13.36
N LEU A 509 -2.56 2.11 13.68
CA LEU A 509 -3.04 0.73 13.51
C LEU A 509 -2.72 0.26 12.08
N PRO A 510 -2.44 -1.05 11.87
CA PRO A 510 -2.10 -1.58 10.57
C PRO A 510 -3.22 -1.26 9.57
N ASP A 511 -2.89 -0.56 8.49
CA ASP A 511 -3.81 -0.39 7.36
C ASP A 511 -3.51 -1.52 6.39
N VAL A 512 -4.31 -2.59 6.44
CA VAL A 512 -4.01 -3.83 5.74
C VAL A 512 -4.69 -3.85 4.38
N PHE A 513 -3.98 -4.33 3.36
CA PHE A 513 -4.59 -4.67 2.09
C PHE A 513 -4.06 -6.00 1.55
N ALA A 514 -4.89 -6.67 0.77
CA ALA A 514 -4.54 -7.92 0.12
C ALA A 514 -3.97 -7.67 -1.29
N THR A 515 -2.91 -8.38 -1.63
CA THR A 515 -2.38 -8.44 -3.00
C THR A 515 -1.76 -9.79 -3.29
N ARG A 516 -1.19 -9.95 -4.48
CA ARG A 516 -0.63 -11.19 -4.99
C ARG A 516 0.86 -11.04 -5.28
N LEU A 517 1.69 -11.88 -4.67
CA LEU A 517 3.12 -11.95 -4.97
C LEU A 517 3.46 -13.28 -5.65
N HIS A 518 4.42 -13.26 -6.57
CA HIS A 518 4.93 -14.50 -7.14
C HIS A 518 5.74 -15.28 -6.11
N HIS A 519 5.61 -16.61 -6.08
CA HIS A 519 6.31 -17.49 -5.14
C HIS A 519 7.85 -17.41 -5.28
N ALA A 520 8.37 -17.03 -6.44
CA ALA A 520 9.80 -16.71 -6.61
C ALA A 520 10.27 -15.55 -5.71
N CYS A 521 9.38 -14.60 -5.36
CA CYS A 521 9.67 -13.52 -4.43
C CYS A 521 9.72 -13.99 -2.96
N ILE A 522 9.12 -15.14 -2.66
CA ILE A 522 8.93 -15.74 -1.33
C ILE A 522 10.10 -16.66 -0.98
N SER A 523 10.66 -17.31 -2.00
CA SER A 523 11.65 -18.39 -1.87
C SER A 523 13.11 -17.92 -1.98
N THR A 524 13.38 -16.64 -2.22
CA THR A 524 14.72 -16.08 -2.07
C THR A 524 14.98 -15.69 -0.62
N PRO A 525 15.76 -16.46 0.16
CA PRO A 525 16.38 -15.88 1.35
C PRO A 525 17.31 -14.77 0.85
N GLN A 526 16.91 -13.52 1.05
CA GLN A 526 17.88 -12.43 0.98
C GLN A 526 18.86 -12.69 2.14
N GLN A 527 19.98 -13.33 1.81
CA GLN A 527 20.97 -13.79 2.79
C GLN A 527 21.41 -12.64 3.69
N GLU A 528 20.89 -12.60 4.91
CA GLU A 528 21.65 -12.10 6.04
C GLU A 528 22.79 -13.09 6.30
N VAL A 529 23.92 -12.89 5.63
CA VAL A 529 25.18 -13.47 6.13
C VAL A 529 25.55 -12.66 7.36
N GLY A 530 25.06 -13.13 8.50
CA GLY A 530 25.46 -12.71 9.82
C GLY A 530 26.98 -12.68 9.94
N SER A 531 27.44 -11.60 10.55
CA SER A 531 28.80 -11.35 11.02
C SER A 531 29.43 -12.58 11.69
N ASN A 532 30.37 -13.23 10.99
CA ASN A 532 31.40 -14.05 11.60
C ASN A 532 32.75 -13.70 10.95
N PHE A 533 33.38 -12.64 11.44
CA PHE A 533 34.81 -12.42 11.29
C PHE A 533 35.38 -12.05 12.66
N ILE A 534 35.58 -13.07 13.51
CA ILE A 534 36.65 -13.04 14.51
C ILE A 534 37.84 -13.71 13.84
N ALA A 535 38.65 -12.93 13.13
CA ALA A 535 39.98 -13.36 12.73
C ALA A 535 40.90 -13.13 13.93
N GLY A 536 41.26 -14.22 14.60
CA GLY A 536 42.33 -14.22 15.58
C GLY A 536 43.65 -13.87 14.92
N PHE A 537 44.34 -12.91 15.50
CA PHE A 537 45.79 -12.76 15.35
C PHE A 537 46.36 -12.49 16.74
N GLY A 538 46.88 -13.56 17.37
CA GLY A 538 48.01 -13.46 18.29
C GLY A 538 49.31 -13.30 17.49
N PRO A 539 50.40 -12.82 18.12
CA PRO A 539 51.05 -13.58 19.19
C PRO A 539 50.77 -13.09 20.61
#